data_AF-A0A379AAW0-F1
#
_entry.id   AF-A0A379AAW0-F1
#
_cell.length_a   1.000
_cell.length_b   1.000
_cell.length_c   1.000
_cell.angle_alpha   90.00
_cell.angle_beta   90.00
_cell.angle_gamma   90.00
#
_symmetry.space_group_name_H-M   'P 1'
#
loop_
_entity.id
_entity.type
_entity.pdbx_description
1 polymer ?
#
loop_
_entity_poly.entity_id
_entity_poly.type
_entity_poly.pdbx_seq_one_letter_code
_entity_poly.pdbx_strand_id
1 'polypeptide(L)'
;MKQAQYSFVSASESLESAHRSAVQTVRSSFNNVNASISSINAYKQAVVSAQSSLDASEAGYQVGTRTIVDVLDATTVLYNAKQQLSDARYSYLINQLNISYALGTLNEQSLQKLNSQLGKEIPTSPETVAPENAQQTARVDSGPAATGSSEAARPAARHSSGNPFGN
;
A
#
# COMPACT_ATOMS: atom_id res chain seq x y z
N MET A 1 -10.09 51.84 30.01
CA MET A 1 -9.92 52.26 28.60
C MET A 1 -8.72 51.63 27.92
N LYS A 2 -7.47 51.81 28.43
CA LYS A 2 -6.26 51.20 27.81
C LYS A 2 -6.31 49.67 27.69
N GLN A 3 -6.81 48.97 28.71
CA GLN A 3 -6.96 47.50 28.67
C GLN A 3 -7.90 47.04 27.54
N ALA A 4 -9.01 47.75 27.30
CA ALA A 4 -9.95 47.44 26.23
C ALA A 4 -9.36 47.70 24.83
N GLN A 5 -8.51 48.72 24.70
CA GLN A 5 -7.77 48.97 23.46
C GLN A 5 -6.75 47.86 23.17
N TYR A 6 -5.97 47.44 24.17
CA TYR A 6 -5.04 46.32 23.98
C TYR A 6 -5.76 45.00 23.68
N SER A 7 -6.90 44.72 24.30
CA SER A 7 -7.70 43.54 23.96
C SER A 7 -8.27 43.60 22.55
N PHE A 8 -8.69 44.77 22.08
CA PHE A 8 -9.16 44.95 20.70
C PHE A 8 -8.04 44.75 19.67
N VAL A 9 -6.84 45.30 19.93
CA VAL A 9 -5.67 45.08 19.06
C VAL A 9 -5.31 43.60 19.03
N SER A 10 -5.24 42.94 20.19
CA SER A 10 -4.96 41.49 20.27
C SER A 10 -6.00 40.64 19.51
N ALA A 11 -7.28 40.98 19.62
CA ALA A 11 -8.34 40.31 18.87
C ALA A 11 -8.21 40.55 17.35
N SER A 12 -7.78 41.75 16.94
CA SER A 12 -7.56 42.10 15.53
C SER A 12 -6.39 41.32 14.92
N GLU A 13 -5.27 41.21 15.65
CA GLU A 13 -4.12 40.38 15.25
C GLU A 13 -4.49 38.90 15.19
N SER A 14 -5.31 38.42 16.14
CA SER A 14 -5.80 37.04 16.14
C SER A 14 -6.68 36.75 14.91
N LEU A 15 -7.53 37.70 14.51
CA LEU A 15 -8.35 37.59 13.31
C LEU A 15 -7.49 37.57 12.04
N GLU A 16 -6.48 38.43 11.95
CA GLU A 16 -5.54 38.44 10.82
C GLU A 16 -4.75 37.12 10.73
N SER A 17 -4.29 36.60 11.87
CA SER A 17 -3.62 35.29 11.93
C SER A 17 -4.54 34.15 11.47
N ALA A 18 -5.80 34.15 11.92
CA ALA A 18 -6.80 33.16 11.50
C ALA A 18 -7.08 33.25 9.99
N HIS A 19 -7.18 34.46 9.45
CA HIS A 19 -7.37 34.70 8.02
C HIS A 19 -6.18 34.17 7.20
N ARG A 20 -4.94 34.46 7.59
CA ARG A 20 -3.74 33.93 6.92
C ARG A 20 -3.67 32.41 6.96
N SER A 21 -3.99 31.82 8.11
CA SER A 21 -4.03 30.37 8.29
C SER A 21 -5.07 29.72 7.37
N ALA A 22 -6.26 30.31 7.24
CA ALA A 22 -7.29 29.85 6.33
C ALA A 22 -6.82 29.91 4.85
N VAL A 23 -6.22 31.02 4.43
CA VAL A 23 -5.66 31.17 3.07
C VAL A 23 -4.59 30.12 2.79
N GLN A 24 -3.68 29.90 3.74
CA GLN A 24 -2.64 28.88 3.61
C GLN A 24 -3.24 27.48 3.49
N THR A 25 -4.24 27.15 4.31
CA THR A 25 -4.89 25.83 4.35
C THR A 25 -5.64 25.53 3.05
N VAL A 26 -6.35 26.52 2.50
CA VAL A 26 -7.05 26.37 1.20
C VAL A 26 -6.04 26.16 0.07
N ARG A 27 -4.96 26.96 0.03
CA ARG A 27 -3.91 26.82 -0.99
C ARG A 27 -3.20 25.48 -0.92
N SER A 28 -2.82 25.02 0.27
CA SER A 28 -2.17 23.73 0.44
C SER A 28 -3.10 22.58 0.06
N SER A 29 -4.37 22.64 0.45
CA SER A 29 -5.38 21.63 0.09
C SER A 29 -5.62 21.56 -1.42
N PHE A 30 -5.70 22.71 -2.10
CA PHE A 30 -5.76 22.75 -3.57
C PHE A 30 -4.54 22.11 -4.24
N ASN A 31 -3.34 22.42 -3.76
CA ASN A 31 -2.11 21.81 -4.27
C ASN A 31 -2.09 20.29 -4.02
N ASN A 32 -2.56 19.83 -2.86
CA ASN A 32 -2.63 18.40 -2.54
C ASN A 32 -3.61 17.65 -3.46
N VAL A 33 -4.75 18.24 -3.80
CA VAL A 33 -5.68 17.66 -4.79
C VAL A 33 -4.98 17.51 -6.14
N ASN A 34 -4.35 18.55 -6.66
CA ASN A 34 -3.64 18.50 -7.94
C ASN A 34 -2.46 17.51 -7.95
N ALA A 35 -1.71 17.46 -6.85
CA ALA A 35 -0.63 16.50 -6.66
C ALA A 35 -1.18 15.06 -6.68
N SER A 36 -2.30 14.80 -5.99
CA SER A 36 -2.90 13.46 -5.96
C SER A 36 -3.42 12.99 -7.32
N ILE A 37 -3.95 13.90 -8.16
CA ILE A 37 -4.31 13.58 -9.56
C ILE A 37 -3.06 13.16 -10.34
N SER A 38 -1.96 13.91 -10.18
CA SER A 38 -0.68 13.60 -10.84
C SER A 38 -0.12 12.26 -10.37
N SER A 39 -0.16 11.98 -9.07
CA SER A 39 0.23 10.69 -8.48
C SER A 39 -0.60 9.53 -9.03
N ILE A 40 -1.93 9.69 -9.15
CA ILE A 40 -2.79 8.67 -9.77
C ILE A 40 -2.35 8.37 -11.20
N ASN A 41 -2.07 9.40 -12.00
CA ASN A 41 -1.63 9.21 -13.38
C ASN A 41 -0.26 8.55 -13.46
N ALA A 42 0.67 8.93 -12.59
CA ALA A 42 1.98 8.28 -12.49
C ALA A 42 1.86 6.80 -12.12
N TYR A 43 1.06 6.45 -11.11
CA TYR A 43 0.89 5.06 -10.70
C TYR A 43 0.09 4.23 -11.70
N LYS A 44 -0.85 4.83 -12.44
CA LYS A 44 -1.48 4.16 -13.60
C LYS A 44 -0.42 3.74 -14.62
N GLN A 45 0.49 4.64 -14.96
CA GLN A 45 1.58 4.33 -15.88
C GLN A 45 2.56 3.31 -15.30
N ALA A 46 2.85 3.39 -14.00
CA ALA A 46 3.70 2.42 -13.31
C ALA A 46 3.11 1.00 -13.37
N VAL A 47 1.79 0.84 -13.22
CA VAL A 47 1.12 -0.45 -13.38
C VAL A 47 1.27 -0.99 -14.80
N VAL A 48 1.07 -0.16 -15.82
CA VAL A 48 1.26 -0.56 -17.23
C VAL A 48 2.70 -1.01 -17.47
N SER A 49 3.67 -0.22 -17.00
CA SER A 49 5.09 -0.54 -17.14
C SER A 49 5.48 -1.82 -16.41
N ALA A 50 4.98 -2.02 -15.18
CA ALA A 50 5.25 -3.21 -14.39
C ALA A 50 4.63 -4.46 -15.02
N GLN A 51 3.44 -4.34 -15.63
CA GLN A 51 2.81 -5.44 -16.36
C GLN A 51 3.66 -5.84 -17.57
N SER A 52 4.08 -4.87 -18.40
CA SER A 52 4.95 -5.17 -19.54
C SER A 52 6.28 -5.80 -19.12
N SER A 53 6.83 -5.40 -17.96
CA SER A 53 8.03 -6.01 -17.40
C SER A 53 7.79 -7.46 -16.96
N LEU A 54 6.62 -7.76 -16.39
CA LEU A 54 6.23 -9.13 -16.03
C LEU A 54 6.08 -9.99 -17.28
N ASP A 55 5.36 -9.51 -18.29
CA ASP A 55 5.15 -10.23 -19.55
C ASP A 55 6.50 -10.58 -20.22
N ALA A 56 7.46 -9.65 -20.19
CA ALA A 56 8.81 -9.88 -20.68
C ALA A 56 9.61 -10.88 -19.84
N SER A 57 9.47 -10.84 -18.50
CA SER A 57 10.07 -11.84 -17.61
C SER A 57 9.52 -13.24 -17.85
N GLU A 58 8.21 -13.36 -18.03
CA GLU A 58 7.53 -14.64 -18.30
C GLU A 58 7.96 -15.22 -19.65
N ALA A 59 8.00 -14.41 -20.71
CA ALA A 59 8.51 -14.83 -22.01
C ALA A 59 9.98 -15.26 -21.90
N GLY A 60 10.81 -14.48 -21.21
CA GLY A 60 12.22 -14.79 -20.96
C GLY A 60 12.43 -16.10 -20.20
N TYR A 61 11.57 -16.38 -19.22
CA TYR A 61 11.57 -17.63 -18.46
C TYR A 61 11.17 -18.83 -19.33
N GLN A 62 10.16 -18.69 -20.18
CA GLN A 62 9.72 -19.76 -21.10
C GLN A 62 10.82 -20.18 -22.09
N VAL A 63 11.65 -19.24 -22.54
CA VAL A 63 12.78 -19.51 -23.45
C VAL A 63 14.11 -19.76 -22.71
N GLY A 64 14.11 -19.77 -21.38
CA GLY A 64 15.28 -20.05 -20.54
C GLY A 64 16.32 -18.92 -20.44
N THR A 65 15.99 -17.70 -20.87
CA THR A 65 16.86 -16.51 -20.78
C THR A 65 16.68 -15.72 -19.47
N ARG A 66 15.61 -15.98 -18.73
CA ARG A 66 15.38 -15.49 -17.36
C ARG A 66 15.04 -16.63 -16.42
N THR A 67 15.21 -16.38 -15.13
CA THR A 67 14.92 -17.33 -14.06
C THR A 67 13.52 -17.12 -13.48
N ILE A 68 13.03 -18.10 -12.72
CA ILE A 68 11.75 -17.97 -12.00
C ILE A 68 11.78 -16.82 -10.97
N VAL A 69 12.96 -16.50 -10.41
CA VAL A 69 13.11 -15.38 -9.47
C VAL A 69 12.81 -14.05 -10.16
N ASP A 70 13.23 -13.86 -11.41
CA ASP A 70 12.94 -12.64 -12.20
C ASP A 70 11.43 -12.45 -12.45
N VAL A 71 10.68 -13.55 -12.55
CA VAL A 71 9.21 -13.52 -12.69
C VAL A 71 8.55 -13.16 -11.36
N LEU A 72 9.02 -13.74 -10.25
CA LEU A 72 8.52 -13.44 -8.91
C LEU A 72 8.80 -11.99 -8.50
N ASP A 73 9.97 -11.46 -8.85
CA ASP A 73 10.33 -10.07 -8.60
C ASP A 73 9.45 -9.12 -9.43
N ALA A 74 9.29 -9.39 -10.74
CA ALA A 74 8.40 -8.58 -11.59
C ALA A 74 6.93 -8.63 -11.12
N THR A 75 6.48 -9.80 -10.65
CA THR A 75 5.15 -9.96 -10.05
C THR A 75 5.00 -9.09 -8.81
N THR A 76 6.00 -9.11 -7.92
CA THR A 76 6.02 -8.28 -6.71
C THR A 76 5.95 -6.78 -7.06
N VAL A 77 6.72 -6.34 -8.05
CA VAL A 77 6.69 -4.95 -8.53
C VAL A 77 5.31 -4.56 -9.08
N LEU A 78 4.68 -5.44 -9.87
CA LEU A 78 3.32 -5.20 -10.39
C LEU A 78 2.29 -5.03 -9.28
N TYR A 79 2.30 -5.91 -8.27
CA TYR A 79 1.34 -5.82 -7.17
C TYR A 79 1.60 -4.61 -6.28
N ASN A 80 2.86 -4.24 -6.04
CA ASN A 80 3.21 -2.99 -5.35
C ASN A 80 2.69 -1.76 -6.11
N ALA A 81 2.85 -1.71 -7.44
CA ALA A 81 2.33 -0.62 -8.25
C ALA A 81 0.78 -0.54 -8.21
N LYS A 82 0.11 -1.69 -8.21
CA LYS A 82 -1.36 -1.77 -8.06
C LYS A 82 -1.83 -1.26 -6.70
N GLN A 83 -1.12 -1.61 -5.62
CA GLN A 83 -1.39 -1.13 -4.27
C GLN A 83 -1.23 0.40 -4.20
N GLN A 84 -0.09 0.93 -4.67
CA GLN A 84 0.18 2.36 -4.69
C GLN A 84 -0.88 3.15 -5.49
N LEU A 85 -1.34 2.61 -6.62
CA LEU A 85 -2.44 3.21 -7.37
C LEU A 85 -3.75 3.25 -6.57
N SER A 86 -4.06 2.20 -5.82
CA SER A 86 -5.23 2.16 -4.94
C SER A 86 -5.12 3.20 -3.83
N ASP A 87 -3.98 3.26 -3.15
CA ASP A 87 -3.73 4.23 -2.07
C ASP A 87 -3.80 5.68 -2.57
N ALA A 88 -3.28 5.94 -3.77
CA ALA A 88 -3.37 7.26 -4.41
C ALA A 88 -4.82 7.66 -4.73
N ARG A 89 -5.67 6.71 -5.15
CA ARG A 89 -7.10 6.97 -5.37
C ARG A 89 -7.81 7.34 -4.07
N TYR A 90 -7.57 6.62 -2.98
CA TYR A 90 -8.16 6.96 -1.69
C TYR A 90 -7.63 8.30 -1.14
N SER A 91 -6.33 8.56 -1.31
CA SER A 91 -5.72 9.83 -0.94
C SER A 91 -6.35 11.01 -1.67
N TYR A 92 -6.68 10.86 -2.97
CA TYR A 92 -7.42 11.87 -3.73
C TYR A 92 -8.82 12.12 -3.16
N LEU A 93 -9.57 11.06 -2.81
CA LEU A 93 -10.90 11.19 -2.20
C LEU A 93 -10.84 11.94 -0.86
N ILE A 94 -9.85 11.64 -0.02
CA ILE A 94 -9.64 12.35 1.25
C ILE A 94 -9.27 13.81 0.99
N ASN A 95 -8.39 14.09 0.03
CA ASN A 95 -8.02 15.47 -0.32
C ASN A 95 -9.21 16.28 -0.85
N GLN A 96 -10.15 15.64 -1.54
CA GLN A 96 -11.39 16.27 -1.99
C GLN A 96 -12.29 16.70 -0.81
N LEU A 97 -12.31 15.93 0.29
CA LEU A 97 -12.98 16.32 1.52
C LEU A 97 -12.22 17.41 2.26
N ASN A 98 -10.89 17.32 2.32
CA ASN A 98 -10.05 18.32 2.99
C ASN A 98 -10.19 19.72 2.37
N ILE A 99 -10.26 19.82 1.05
CA ILE A 99 -10.50 21.12 0.40
C ILE A 99 -11.92 21.63 0.70
N SER A 100 -12.92 20.76 0.73
CA SER A 100 -14.30 21.14 1.10
C SER A 100 -14.40 21.61 2.55
N TYR A 101 -13.64 20.99 3.45
CA TYR A 101 -13.50 21.41 4.84
C TYR A 101 -12.79 22.77 4.96
N ALA A 102 -11.68 22.96 4.25
CA ALA A 102 -10.93 24.22 4.24
C ALA A 102 -11.76 25.40 3.70
N LEU A 103 -12.68 25.13 2.78
CA LEU A 103 -13.64 26.10 2.25
C LEU A 103 -14.84 26.34 3.17
N GLY A 104 -15.01 25.55 4.23
CA GLY A 104 -16.17 25.61 5.13
C GLY A 104 -17.48 25.09 4.50
N THR A 105 -17.40 24.39 3.37
CA THR A 105 -18.57 23.89 2.62
C THR A 105 -18.79 22.39 2.80
N LEU A 106 -18.03 21.73 3.67
CA LEU A 106 -18.20 20.32 3.96
C LEU A 106 -19.57 20.06 4.59
N ASN A 107 -20.38 19.23 3.94
CA ASN A 107 -21.72 18.90 4.37
C ASN A 107 -22.05 17.45 4.03
N GLU A 108 -23.23 16.99 4.47
CA GLU A 108 -23.69 15.62 4.21
C GLU A 108 -23.76 15.29 2.71
N GLN A 109 -24.15 16.25 1.87
CA GLN A 109 -24.18 16.05 0.42
C GLN A 109 -22.79 15.75 -0.16
N SER A 110 -21.73 16.33 0.42
CA SER A 110 -20.35 16.05 0.01
C SER A 110 -19.95 14.62 0.34
N LEU A 111 -20.40 14.09 1.48
CA LEU A 111 -20.20 12.69 1.87
C LEU A 111 -21.02 11.75 0.99
N GLN A 112 -22.27 12.09 0.68
CA GLN A 112 -23.11 11.30 -0.22
C GLN A 112 -22.53 11.22 -1.63
N LYS A 113 -21.99 12.33 -2.17
CA LYS A 113 -21.27 12.35 -3.45
C LYS A 113 -20.06 11.41 -3.43
N LEU A 114 -19.26 11.44 -2.36
CA LEU A 114 -18.12 10.53 -2.22
C LEU A 114 -18.58 9.07 -2.08
N ASN A 115 -19.65 8.81 -1.33
CA ASN A 115 -20.25 7.48 -1.22
C ASN A 115 -20.73 6.93 -2.56
N SER A 116 -21.30 7.77 -3.42
CA SER A 116 -21.70 7.36 -4.76
C SER A 116 -20.55 7.04 -5.71
N GLN A 117 -19.33 7.51 -5.40
CA GLN A 117 -18.11 7.18 -6.13
C GLN A 117 -17.47 5.87 -5.66
N LEU A 118 -17.85 5.38 -4.47
CA LEU A 118 -17.42 4.09 -3.94
C LEU A 118 -18.18 2.97 -4.66
N GLY A 119 -17.47 1.86 -4.89
CA GLY A 119 -18.00 0.70 -5.61
C GLY A 119 -18.89 -0.19 -4.74
N LYS A 120 -19.17 -1.39 -5.25
CA LYS A 120 -19.91 -2.43 -4.51
C LYS A 120 -19.21 -2.75 -3.20
N GLU A 121 -19.99 -3.07 -2.18
CA GLU A 121 -19.48 -3.57 -0.90
C GLU A 121 -18.58 -4.80 -1.15
N ILE A 122 -17.33 -4.71 -0.72
CA ILE A 122 -16.41 -5.83 -0.74
C ILE A 122 -16.51 -6.48 0.64
N PRO A 123 -16.97 -7.75 0.75
CA PRO A 123 -17.03 -8.43 2.02
C PRO A 123 -15.62 -8.58 2.59
N THR A 124 -15.40 -8.05 3.79
CA THR A 124 -14.15 -8.22 4.54
C THR A 124 -14.05 -9.58 5.24
N SER A 125 -14.96 -10.51 4.93
CA SER A 125 -14.89 -11.87 5.41
C SER A 125 -13.59 -12.54 4.92
N PRO A 126 -12.86 -13.29 5.76
CA PRO A 126 -11.60 -13.94 5.40
C PRO A 126 -11.70 -14.79 4.12
N GLU A 127 -12.84 -15.43 3.90
CA GLU A 127 -13.14 -16.32 2.77
C GLU A 127 -13.11 -15.61 1.40
N THR A 128 -13.38 -14.29 1.36
CA THR A 128 -13.40 -13.49 0.13
C THR A 128 -12.07 -12.80 -0.19
N VAL A 129 -11.21 -12.57 0.81
CA VAL A 129 -9.94 -11.84 0.64
C VAL A 129 -8.79 -12.78 0.23
N ALA A 130 -8.86 -14.05 0.64
CA ALA A 130 -7.96 -15.10 0.21
C ALA A 130 -8.77 -16.39 0.00
N PRO A 131 -9.37 -16.62 -1.19
CA PRO A 131 -9.97 -17.91 -1.47
C PRO A 131 -8.87 -18.96 -1.36
N GLU A 132 -9.08 -19.97 -0.51
CA GLU A 132 -8.16 -21.10 -0.37
C GLU A 132 -7.89 -21.68 -1.75
N ASN A 133 -6.66 -21.57 -2.24
CA ASN A 133 -6.31 -22.17 -3.51
C ASN A 133 -6.09 -23.68 -3.31
N ALA A 134 -6.34 -24.49 -4.34
CA ALA A 134 -6.30 -25.96 -4.23
C ALA A 134 -4.93 -26.51 -3.75
N GLN A 135 -3.87 -25.70 -3.84
CA GLN A 135 -2.53 -26.03 -3.33
C GLN A 135 -2.39 -25.82 -1.81
N GLN A 136 -3.18 -24.93 -1.20
CA GLN A 136 -3.26 -24.74 0.26
C GLN A 136 -4.05 -25.86 0.91
N THR A 137 -5.20 -26.25 0.35
CA THR A 137 -6.00 -27.39 0.86
C THR A 137 -5.25 -28.71 0.74
N ALA A 138 -4.51 -28.93 -0.34
CA ALA A 138 -3.66 -30.13 -0.51
C ALA A 138 -2.55 -30.24 0.54
N ARG A 139 -1.98 -29.11 1.00
CA ARG A 139 -0.97 -29.09 2.08
C ARG A 139 -1.56 -29.33 3.47
N VAL A 140 -2.83 -28.97 3.69
CA VAL A 140 -3.55 -29.18 4.95
C VAL A 140 -4.03 -30.63 5.08
N ASP A 141 -4.44 -31.26 3.98
CA ASP A 141 -4.82 -32.68 3.93
C ASP A 141 -3.60 -33.62 4.10
N SER A 142 -2.43 -33.21 3.58
CA SER A 142 -1.15 -33.83 3.94
C SER A 142 -0.66 -33.29 5.29
N GLY A 143 -1.28 -33.76 6.39
CA GLY A 143 -0.83 -33.46 7.75
C GLY A 143 0.67 -33.74 7.96
N PRO A 144 1.31 -33.24 9.04
CA PRO A 144 2.75 -33.36 9.23
C PRO A 144 3.12 -34.83 9.28
N ALA A 145 3.75 -35.33 8.21
CA ALA A 145 4.39 -36.63 8.23
C ALA A 145 5.43 -36.59 9.34
N ALA A 146 5.12 -37.25 10.44
CA ALA A 146 6.02 -37.48 11.54
C ALA A 146 7.31 -38.09 11.00
N THR A 147 8.39 -37.32 11.03
CA THR A 147 9.75 -37.87 11.04
C THR A 147 9.93 -38.65 12.33
N GLY A 148 9.86 -39.97 12.23
CA GLY A 148 10.21 -40.98 13.24
C GLY A 148 9.49 -42.28 12.87
N SER A 149 10.10 -43.44 12.65
CA SER A 149 11.39 -43.97 13.10
C SER A 149 11.72 -45.23 12.26
N SER A 150 12.99 -45.40 11.88
CA SER A 150 13.58 -46.73 11.68
C SER A 150 15.08 -46.62 11.87
N GLU A 151 15.47 -46.55 13.13
CA GLU A 151 16.80 -46.88 13.59
C GLU A 151 16.87 -48.41 13.74
N ALA A 152 17.58 -49.08 12.83
CA ALA A 152 18.00 -50.47 12.97
C ALA A 152 19.30 -50.72 12.17
N ALA A 153 20.42 -50.44 12.84
CA ALA A 153 21.75 -51.06 12.76
C ALA A 153 22.29 -51.68 11.44
N ARG A 154 23.48 -51.21 11.00
CA ARG A 154 24.76 -51.99 10.86
C ARG A 154 25.93 -51.13 10.30
N PRO A 155 27.21 -51.56 10.42
CA PRO A 155 28.23 -50.77 11.14
C PRO A 155 29.35 -50.14 10.29
N ALA A 156 30.06 -49.21 10.96
CA ALA A 156 31.50 -48.91 10.86
C ALA A 156 32.13 -48.52 9.51
N ALA A 157 32.50 -47.24 9.39
CA ALA A 157 33.83 -46.85 8.93
C ALA A 157 34.25 -45.52 9.58
N ARG A 158 35.36 -45.60 10.29
CA ARG A 158 36.02 -44.55 11.06
C ARG A 158 36.87 -43.70 10.13
N HIS A 159 36.63 -42.39 10.05
CA HIS A 159 37.70 -41.44 9.72
C HIS A 159 37.67 -40.22 10.63
N SER A 160 38.84 -40.00 11.21
CA SER A 160 39.22 -39.03 12.21
C SER A 160 39.69 -37.74 11.55
N SER A 161 39.66 -36.66 12.36
CA SER A 161 40.37 -35.38 12.22
C SER A 161 39.81 -34.42 11.19
N GLY A 162 39.64 -33.13 11.48
CA GLY A 162 40.00 -32.35 12.65
C GLY A 162 39.60 -30.92 12.30
N ASN A 163 39.04 -30.18 13.24
CA ASN A 163 38.59 -28.80 13.04
C ASN A 163 39.82 -27.87 12.95
N PRO A 164 40.13 -27.23 11.82
CA PRO A 164 41.16 -26.22 11.79
C PRO A 164 40.48 -24.84 11.77
N PHE A 165 40.93 -23.96 12.67
CA PHE A 165 40.58 -22.53 12.73
C PHE A 165 39.30 -22.19 13.51
N GLY A 166 39.35 -22.46 14.82
CA GLY A 166 38.79 -21.56 15.81
C GLY A 166 39.94 -20.79 16.48
N ASN A 167 39.98 -19.48 16.26
CA ASN A 167 40.33 -18.47 17.26
C ASN A 167 39.75 -17.13 16.81
#